data_AF-F8VX74-F1
#
_entry.id   AF-F8VX74-F1
#
_cell.length_a   1.000
_cell.length_b   1.000
_cell.length_c   1.000
_cell.angle_alpha   90.00
_cell.angle_beta   90.00
_cell.angle_gamma   90.00
#
_symmetry.space_group_name_H-M   'P 1'
#
loop_
_entity.id
_entity.type
_entity.pdbx_description
1 polymer ?
#
loop_
_entity_poly.entity_id
_entity_poly.type
_entity_poly.pdbx_seq_one_letter_code
_entity_poly.pdbx_strand_id
1 'polypeptide(L)' 'MDAIHIGMSSTPLVKHTAGAGLKANRPRVMSKSGHSNVRIDKVDGIYL' A
#
# COMPACT_ATOMS: atom_id res chain seq x y z
N MET A 1 30.50 15.18 10.87
CA MET A 1 29.28 14.34 10.86
C MET A 1 29.34 13.51 9.60
N ASP A 2 29.85 12.29 9.72
CA ASP A 2 30.03 11.39 8.58
C ASP A 2 28.67 10.92 8.06
N ALA A 3 28.42 11.14 6.77
CA ALA A 3 27.17 10.77 6.14
C ALA A 3 27.03 9.24 6.15
N ILE A 4 26.05 8.74 6.89
CA ILE A 4 25.71 7.32 6.89
C ILE A 4 25.11 6.99 5.52
N HIS A 5 25.92 6.41 4.64
CA HIS A 5 25.48 5.92 3.34
C HIS A 5 24.68 4.63 3.54
N ILE A 6 23.39 4.77 3.86
CA ILE A 6 22.45 3.65 3.85
C ILE A 6 22.22 3.28 2.38
N GLY A 7 22.93 2.26 1.91
CA GLY A 7 22.69 1.66 0.59
C GLY A 7 21.26 1.12 0.54
N MET A 8 20.35 1.88 -0.08
CA MET A 8 19.01 1.39 -0.37
C MET A 8 19.11 0.34 -1.47
N SER A 9 19.32 -0.92 -1.09
CA SER A 9 19.28 -2.02 -2.04
C SER A 9 17.88 -2.09 -2.64
N SER A 10 17.77 -1.82 -3.94
CA SER A 10 16.53 -1.85 -4.73
C SER A 10 16.06 -3.29 -5.03
N THR A 11 16.25 -4.22 -4.11
CA THR A 11 15.78 -5.60 -4.29
C THR A 11 14.26 -5.60 -4.27
N PRO A 12 13.58 -6.08 -5.33
CA PRO A 12 12.12 -6.08 -5.38
C PRO A 12 11.57 -6.93 -4.23
N LEU A 13 10.65 -6.37 -3.45
CA LEU A 13 10.05 -7.02 -2.27
C LEU A 13 9.18 -8.25 -2.59
N VAL A 14 9.09 -8.66 -3.86
CA VAL A 14 8.19 -9.73 -4.31
C VAL A 14 8.80 -10.51 -5.47
N LYS A 15 9.20 -11.76 -5.23
CA LYS A 15 9.32 -12.80 -6.26
C LYS A 15 7.97 -13.49 -6.40
N HIS A 16 7.08 -13.00 -7.26
CA HIS A 16 5.88 -13.76 -7.61
C HIS A 16 5.67 -13.77 -9.12
N THR A 17 5.71 -14.97 -9.69
CA THR A 17 5.07 -15.37 -10.96
C THR A 17 3.59 -14.99 -10.84
N ALA A 18 3.26 -13.78 -11.28
CA ALA A 18 1.92 -13.23 -11.16
C ALA A 18 1.06 -13.80 -12.30
N GLY A 19 0.27 -14.83 -12.00
CA GLY A 19 -0.88 -15.17 -12.82
C GLY A 19 -1.77 -13.93 -12.95
N ALA A 20 -1.81 -13.35 -14.16
CA ALA A 20 -2.39 -12.04 -14.44
C ALA A 20 -3.91 -11.96 -14.19
N GLY A 21 -4.60 -13.08 -13.98
CA GLY A 21 -6.07 -13.14 -13.92
C GLY A 21 -6.72 -13.00 -12.54
N LEU A 22 -6.02 -13.27 -11.43
CA LEU A 22 -6.69 -13.43 -10.12
C LEU A 22 -6.51 -12.25 -9.15
N LYS A 23 -5.58 -11.32 -9.43
CA LYS A 23 -5.29 -10.17 -8.55
C LYS A 23 -6.04 -8.89 -8.93
N ALA A 24 -6.74 -8.87 -10.07
CA ALA A 24 -7.50 -7.70 -10.50
C ALA A 24 -8.75 -7.46 -9.66
N ASN A 25 -9.39 -8.53 -9.17
CA ASN A 25 -10.69 -8.45 -8.48
C ASN A 25 -10.62 -8.64 -6.97
N ARG A 26 -9.42 -8.84 -6.39
CA ARG A 26 -9.28 -8.87 -4.93
C ARG A 26 -9.30 -7.43 -4.40
N PRO A 27 -10.18 -7.09 -3.46
CA PRO A 27 -10.17 -5.78 -2.83
C PRO A 27 -8.79 -5.47 -2.23
N ARG A 28 -8.31 -4.25 -2.43
CA ARG A 28 -7.05 -3.75 -1.87
C ARG A 28 -7.35 -2.59 -0.94
N VAL A 29 -6.59 -2.45 0.14
CA VAL A 29 -6.71 -1.31 1.06
C VAL A 29 -6.41 0.02 0.34
N MET A 30 -5.43 0.03 -0.57
CA MET A 30 -5.04 1.20 -1.36
C MET A 30 -5.17 0.96 -2.87
N SER A 31 -5.58 1.99 -3.60
CA SER A 31 -5.57 2.03 -5.06
C SER A 31 -4.14 2.25 -5.58
N LYS A 32 -3.95 2.09 -6.90
CA LYS A 32 -2.67 2.43 -7.55
C LYS A 32 -2.39 3.93 -7.59
N SER A 33 -3.43 4.77 -7.52
CA SER A 33 -3.30 6.21 -7.43
C SER A 33 -2.99 6.70 -6.00
N GLY A 34 -2.93 5.80 -5.01
CA GLY A 34 -2.69 6.17 -3.61
C GLY A 34 -3.95 6.61 -2.85
N HIS A 35 -5.14 6.37 -3.40
CA HIS A 35 -6.39 6.60 -2.69
C HIS A 35 -6.74 5.39 -1.80
N SER A 36 -7.24 5.64 -0.59
CA SER A 36 -7.71 4.57 0.30
C SER A 36 -9.07 4.05 -0.13
N ASN A 37 -9.25 2.74 -0.18
CA ASN A 37 -10.54 2.09 -0.44
C ASN A 37 -11.28 1.75 0.85
N VAL A 38 -11.04 2.51 1.92
CA VAL A 38 -11.68 2.33 3.23
C VAL A 38 -12.79 3.36 3.37
N ARG A 39 -13.96 2.92 3.84
CA ARG A 39 -15.06 3.80 4.23
C ARG A 39 -15.15 3.77 5.74
N ILE A 40 -15.31 4.95 6.34
CA ILE A 40 -15.54 5.09 7.77
C ILE A 40 -17.01 5.42 7.92
N ASP A 41 -17.75 4.53 8.58
CA ASP A 41 -19.13 4.82 8.92
C ASP A 41 -19.19 5.95 9.95
N LYS A 42 -20.31 6.67 9.99
CA LYS A 42 -20.50 7.73 10.98
C LYS A 42 -20.31 7.13 12.38
N VAL A 43 -19.33 7.65 13.10
CA VAL A 43 -19.16 7.36 14.52
C VAL A 43 -19.87 8.48 15.28
N ASP A 44 -20.90 8.14 16.06
CA ASP A 44 -21.52 9.13 16.93
C ASP A 44 -20.49 9.58 17.99
N GLY A 45 -20.24 10.89 18.07
CA GLY A 45 -19.38 11.49 19.11
C GLY A 45 -18.02 12.03 18.68
N ILE A 46 -17.71 12.12 17.37
CA ILE A 46 -16.52 12.86 16.91
C ILE A 46 -16.98 14.19 16.30
N TYR A 47 -16.92 15.24 17.11
CA TYR A 47 -16.99 16.62 16.65
C TYR A 47 -15.55 17.14 16.56
N LEU A 48 -15.18 17.64 15.38
CA LEU A 48 -13.90 18.31 15.11
C LEU A 48 -13.84 19.68 15.78
#